data_AF-A0A6S5RRK2-F1
#
_entry.id   AF-A0A6S5RRK2-F1
#
_cell.length_a   1.000
_cell.length_b   1.000
_cell.length_c   1.000
_cell.angle_alpha   90.00
_cell.angle_beta   90.00
_cell.angle_gamma   90.00
#
_symmetry.space_group_name_H-M   'P 1'
#
loop_
_entity.id
_entity.type
_entity.pdbx_description
1 polymer ?
#
loop_
_entity_poly.entity_id
_entity_poly.type
_entity_poly.pdbx_seq_one_letter_code
_entity_poly.pdbx_strand_id
1 'polypeptide(L)'
;MHMPRIPSRLGAPCAALSLAFLGLPAGAADFIVNQTDDRYDGVCDAHCSLRDAVSAANALPGPDRIILQAETYRLSLPAGRDEEGDVLDEDDNLNGDLDIRDSLTIVGQGPSRTIISGSPEANDRLIEVFAGARVVLERLRLTGGHSSTYGGALENHGEVVLRQVEVSGNRSTAAFQPGNGGGVANHGRLEVHRSLFANNWAGAGEGHYGLGGGLYNDGDLLLRDSTLLGNRASDDDDAGFGGGLYNKGRADVARTTFTGNEASFGSAIGNDGVLTLANATLSGNRQPYYGQATFNNGQYSMGGTPPEALLVNVTIANNSGGYGLINLGKVTLRNSIIAGNLDEDLATPMNCDNRGAQAQYKAIGLLLGTGPGNCTGELYVEQADVMTKVLYPLADNNGRTQTHALRPRSPAVDAGIGTCTARDQRGSKRPRDGDGDGVARCDLGAYERPKPWVAKP
;
A
#
# COMPACT_ATOMS: atom_id res chain seq x y z
N MET A 1 38.79 -83.14 -50.57
CA MET A 1 37.42 -83.38 -51.08
C MET A 1 36.44 -83.31 -49.90
N HIS A 2 35.82 -82.15 -49.66
CA HIS A 2 34.49 -81.96 -49.04
C HIS A 2 34.35 -80.48 -48.62
N MET A 3 33.40 -79.79 -49.27
CA MET A 3 32.79 -78.53 -48.83
C MET A 3 31.64 -78.83 -47.84
N PRO A 4 30.90 -77.85 -47.26
CA PRO A 4 31.28 -76.54 -46.69
C PRO A 4 30.50 -76.23 -45.37
N ARG A 5 30.77 -75.12 -44.68
CA ARG A 5 29.73 -74.30 -43.99
C ARG A 5 30.17 -72.83 -43.88
N ILE A 6 29.27 -71.93 -44.27
CA ILE A 6 29.37 -70.45 -44.16
C ILE A 6 28.85 -70.03 -42.77
N PRO A 7 29.34 -68.90 -42.20
CA PRO A 7 28.41 -67.99 -41.53
C PRO A 7 28.59 -66.49 -41.86
N SER A 8 27.41 -65.89 -42.12
CA SER A 8 26.89 -64.56 -41.79
C SER A 8 27.81 -63.34 -41.56
N ARG A 9 27.55 -62.29 -42.35
CA ARG A 9 27.99 -60.90 -42.15
C ARG A 9 27.28 -60.25 -40.94
N LEU A 10 28.03 -59.62 -40.05
CA LEU A 10 27.51 -58.67 -39.05
C LEU A 10 27.52 -57.25 -39.62
N GLY A 11 26.38 -56.56 -39.49
CA GLY A 11 26.18 -55.16 -39.85
C GLY A 11 26.62 -54.20 -38.73
N ALA A 12 27.04 -53.00 -39.14
CA ALA A 12 27.41 -51.89 -38.27
C ALA A 12 26.18 -51.26 -37.59
N PRO A 13 26.29 -50.73 -36.36
CA PRO A 13 25.19 -50.05 -35.70
C PRO A 13 25.01 -48.63 -36.25
N CYS A 14 23.76 -48.32 -36.58
CA CYS A 14 23.27 -47.01 -36.99
C CYS A 14 23.16 -46.11 -35.75
N ALA A 15 23.92 -45.02 -35.70
CA ALA A 15 23.80 -44.01 -34.64
C ALA A 15 22.51 -43.20 -34.87
N ALA A 16 21.51 -43.40 -34.00
CA ALA A 16 20.30 -42.60 -34.00
C ALA A 16 20.63 -41.20 -33.46
N LEU A 17 20.56 -40.20 -34.34
CA LEU A 17 20.58 -38.78 -33.98
C LEU A 17 19.27 -38.47 -33.24
N SER A 18 19.31 -38.39 -31.91
CA SER A 18 18.21 -37.89 -31.10
C SER A 18 18.04 -36.39 -31.37
N LEU A 19 17.03 -36.02 -32.16
CA LEU A 19 16.54 -34.64 -32.22
C LEU A 19 16.06 -34.28 -30.82
N ALA A 20 16.83 -33.46 -30.11
CA ALA A 20 16.34 -32.73 -28.96
C ALA A 20 15.23 -31.79 -29.44
N PHE A 21 13.99 -32.10 -29.12
CA PHE A 21 12.91 -31.12 -29.15
C PHE A 21 13.27 -30.04 -28.13
N LEU A 22 13.85 -28.95 -28.60
CA LEU A 22 13.82 -27.68 -27.88
C LEU A 22 12.33 -27.33 -27.74
N GLY A 23 11.79 -27.53 -26.53
CA GLY A 23 10.45 -27.06 -26.19
C GLY A 23 10.37 -25.58 -26.55
N LEU A 24 9.40 -25.23 -27.38
CA LEU A 24 9.01 -23.83 -27.57
C LEU A 24 8.75 -23.24 -26.18
N PRO A 25 9.12 -21.97 -25.92
CA PRO A 25 8.70 -21.33 -24.69
C PRO A 25 7.18 -21.46 -24.60
N ALA A 26 6.69 -22.07 -23.53
CA ALA A 26 5.27 -22.19 -23.26
C ALA A 26 4.67 -20.79 -23.37
N GLY A 27 3.73 -20.61 -24.30
CA GLY A 27 2.98 -19.37 -24.37
C GLY A 27 2.12 -19.25 -23.12
N ALA A 28 1.96 -18.02 -22.61
CA ALA A 28 1.03 -17.71 -21.54
C ALA A 28 -0.36 -18.30 -21.83
N ALA A 29 -0.90 -19.10 -20.92
CA ALA A 29 -2.25 -19.62 -21.02
C ALA A 29 -3.28 -18.57 -20.57
N ASP A 30 -4.43 -18.53 -21.24
CA ASP A 30 -5.58 -17.72 -20.84
C ASP A 30 -6.66 -18.63 -20.24
N PHE A 31 -6.95 -18.45 -18.95
CA PHE A 31 -8.03 -19.08 -18.21
C PHE A 31 -9.21 -18.12 -18.10
N ILE A 32 -10.35 -18.47 -18.71
CA ILE A 32 -11.56 -17.64 -18.68
C ILE A 32 -12.49 -18.19 -17.62
N VAL A 33 -12.59 -17.48 -16.49
CA VAL A 33 -13.48 -17.88 -15.41
C VAL A 33 -14.93 -17.67 -15.83
N ASN A 34 -15.73 -18.72 -15.74
CA ASN A 34 -17.13 -18.73 -16.16
C ASN A 34 -18.12 -19.13 -15.06
N GLN A 35 -17.61 -19.51 -13.88
CA GLN A 35 -18.39 -19.72 -12.66
C GLN A 35 -18.01 -18.71 -11.59
N THR A 36 -19.00 -18.21 -10.85
CA THR A 36 -18.81 -17.25 -9.75
C THR A 36 -18.80 -17.91 -8.38
N ASP A 37 -19.33 -19.13 -8.29
CA ASP A 37 -19.29 -19.94 -7.08
C ASP A 37 -17.95 -20.65 -6.92
N ASP A 38 -17.47 -20.70 -5.69
CA ASP A 38 -16.21 -21.32 -5.31
C ASP A 38 -16.35 -22.85 -5.24
N ARG A 39 -16.47 -23.47 -6.42
CA ARG A 39 -16.32 -24.91 -6.60
C ARG A 39 -14.89 -25.24 -6.94
N TYR A 40 -14.51 -26.47 -6.64
CA TYR A 40 -13.16 -26.93 -6.88
C TYR A 40 -13.14 -28.36 -7.41
N ASP A 41 -12.68 -28.52 -8.64
CA ASP A 41 -12.25 -29.80 -9.21
C ASP A 41 -10.82 -29.76 -9.77
N GLY A 42 -10.17 -28.59 -9.70
CA GLY A 42 -8.79 -28.38 -10.10
C GLY A 42 -8.59 -28.20 -11.60
N VAL A 43 -9.67 -28.14 -12.39
CA VAL A 43 -9.60 -28.07 -13.85
C VAL A 43 -10.45 -26.91 -14.38
N CYS A 44 -9.82 -25.93 -15.01
CA CYS A 44 -10.53 -24.85 -15.69
C CYS A 44 -11.03 -25.30 -17.07
N ASP A 45 -12.23 -25.90 -17.14
CA ASP A 45 -12.84 -26.40 -18.39
C ASP A 45 -14.18 -25.70 -18.74
N ALA A 46 -15.23 -26.47 -19.05
CA ALA A 46 -16.59 -25.97 -19.17
C ALA A 46 -17.11 -25.36 -17.85
N HIS A 47 -16.62 -25.82 -16.70
CA HIS A 47 -16.88 -25.21 -15.39
C HIS A 47 -15.57 -24.73 -14.82
N CYS A 48 -15.31 -23.43 -14.92
CA CYS A 48 -14.07 -22.85 -14.40
C CYS A 48 -14.42 -21.82 -13.34
N SER A 49 -14.24 -22.18 -12.08
CA SER A 49 -14.23 -21.24 -10.96
C SER A 49 -12.92 -20.45 -10.92
N LEU A 50 -12.86 -19.42 -10.07
CA LEU A 50 -11.61 -18.70 -9.84
C LEU A 50 -10.53 -19.61 -9.23
N ARG A 51 -10.91 -20.50 -8.32
CA ARG A 51 -9.99 -21.44 -7.66
C ARG A 51 -9.47 -22.50 -8.63
N ASP A 52 -10.32 -22.99 -9.54
CA ASP A 52 -9.91 -23.91 -10.60
C ASP A 52 -8.91 -23.23 -11.56
N ALA A 53 -9.15 -21.96 -11.91
CA ALA A 53 -8.25 -21.19 -12.75
C ALA A 53 -6.88 -20.95 -12.09
N VAL A 54 -6.85 -20.64 -10.78
CA VAL A 54 -5.59 -20.50 -10.02
C VAL A 54 -4.83 -21.83 -9.98
N SER A 55 -5.51 -22.94 -9.69
CA SER A 55 -4.88 -24.26 -9.65
C SER A 55 -4.32 -24.68 -11.00
N ALA A 56 -5.07 -24.43 -12.07
CA ALA A 56 -4.62 -24.71 -13.43
C ALA A 56 -3.41 -23.84 -13.83
N ALA A 57 -3.39 -22.57 -13.44
CA ALA A 57 -2.25 -21.67 -13.66
C ALA A 57 -1.01 -22.10 -12.86
N ASN A 58 -1.17 -22.46 -11.58
CA ASN A 58 -0.06 -22.97 -10.75
C ASN A 58 0.59 -24.24 -11.32
N ALA A 59 -0.17 -25.05 -12.08
CA ALA A 59 0.33 -26.28 -12.68
C ALA A 59 1.09 -26.06 -14.01
N LEU A 60 1.04 -24.85 -14.58
CA LEU A 60 1.66 -24.51 -15.86
C LEU A 60 2.85 -23.57 -15.63
N PRO A 61 4.08 -23.97 -16.00
CA PRO A 61 5.25 -23.12 -15.82
C PRO A 61 5.17 -21.81 -16.62
N GLY A 62 5.30 -20.69 -15.92
CA GLY A 62 5.47 -19.37 -16.53
C GLY A 62 4.24 -18.45 -16.40
N PRO A 63 4.28 -17.26 -17.00
CA PRO A 63 3.27 -16.23 -16.74
C PRO A 63 1.94 -16.52 -17.44
N ASP A 64 0.94 -16.94 -16.68
CA ASP A 64 -0.43 -17.17 -17.17
C ASP A 64 -1.37 -16.00 -16.89
N ARG A 65 -2.59 -16.08 -17.44
CA ARG A 65 -3.61 -15.04 -17.31
C ARG A 65 -4.96 -15.63 -16.93
N ILE A 66 -5.55 -15.10 -15.86
CA ILE A 66 -6.90 -15.39 -15.41
C ILE A 66 -7.77 -14.18 -15.75
N ILE A 67 -8.79 -14.40 -16.59
CA ILE A 67 -9.66 -13.36 -17.11
C ILE A 67 -11.01 -13.43 -16.42
N LEU A 68 -11.35 -12.35 -15.70
CA LEU A 68 -12.60 -12.21 -14.96
C LEU A 68 -13.59 -11.33 -15.70
N GLN A 69 -14.85 -11.75 -15.68
CA GLN A 69 -15.99 -10.98 -16.15
C GLN A 69 -16.41 -9.95 -15.08
N ALA A 70 -17.38 -9.10 -15.44
CA ALA A 70 -17.95 -8.10 -14.55
C ALA A 70 -18.93 -8.72 -13.55
N GLU A 71 -18.43 -9.60 -12.68
CA GLU A 71 -19.19 -10.36 -11.70
C GLU A 71 -18.52 -10.35 -10.31
N THR A 72 -19.23 -10.90 -9.31
CA THR A 72 -18.68 -11.16 -7.98
C THR A 72 -18.31 -12.63 -7.84
N TYR A 73 -17.03 -12.91 -7.63
CA TYR A 73 -16.45 -14.23 -7.37
C TYR A 73 -16.31 -14.39 -5.85
N ARG A 74 -17.15 -15.24 -5.24
CA ARG A 74 -17.21 -15.38 -3.79
C ARG A 74 -16.48 -16.64 -3.36
N LEU A 75 -15.40 -16.50 -2.60
CA LEU A 75 -14.65 -17.60 -1.99
C LEU A 75 -15.44 -18.15 -0.80
N SER A 76 -15.87 -19.41 -0.85
CA SER A 76 -16.84 -19.99 0.08
C SER A 76 -16.52 -21.39 0.59
N LEU A 77 -15.45 -22.02 0.11
CA LEU A 77 -15.00 -23.27 0.67
C LEU A 77 -14.44 -23.03 2.09
N PRO A 78 -15.01 -23.63 3.14
CA PRO A 78 -14.62 -23.35 4.53
C PRO A 78 -13.17 -23.75 4.82
N ALA A 79 -12.43 -22.85 5.48
CA ALA A 79 -11.11 -23.16 5.99
C ALA A 79 -11.17 -24.08 7.22
N GLY A 80 -10.12 -24.89 7.41
CA GLY A 80 -9.94 -25.64 8.66
C GLY A 80 -9.80 -24.69 9.85
N ARG A 81 -10.13 -25.15 11.06
CA ARG A 81 -9.97 -24.35 12.29
C ARG A 81 -9.37 -25.17 13.43
N ASP A 82 -8.57 -24.51 14.26
CA ASP A 82 -8.03 -25.08 15.49
C ASP A 82 -9.05 -25.01 16.65
N GLU A 83 -8.62 -25.36 17.86
CA GLU A 83 -9.48 -25.40 19.05
C GLU A 83 -9.88 -23.98 19.52
N GLU A 84 -9.09 -22.98 19.15
CA GLU A 84 -9.27 -21.57 19.43
C GLU A 84 -10.15 -20.86 18.38
N GLY A 85 -10.43 -21.54 17.26
CA GLY A 85 -11.24 -21.03 16.15
C GLY A 85 -10.45 -20.22 15.13
N ASP A 86 -9.13 -20.17 15.25
CA ASP A 86 -8.24 -19.56 14.27
C ASP A 86 -8.20 -20.42 13.01
N VAL A 87 -7.91 -19.77 11.87
CA VAL A 87 -7.84 -20.46 10.58
C VAL A 87 -6.59 -21.35 10.55
N LEU A 88 -6.78 -22.63 10.23
CA LEU A 88 -5.70 -23.52 9.86
C LEU A 88 -5.37 -23.27 8.39
N ASP A 89 -4.21 -22.68 8.19
CA ASP A 89 -3.69 -22.36 6.87
C ASP A 89 -3.46 -23.63 6.04
N GLU A 90 -3.93 -23.62 4.79
CA GLU A 90 -3.89 -24.74 3.87
C GLU A 90 -3.30 -24.29 2.54
N ASP A 91 -2.04 -24.64 2.31
CA ASP A 91 -1.27 -24.06 1.20
C ASP A 91 -1.47 -24.73 -0.19
N ASP A 92 -2.39 -25.69 -0.36
CA ASP A 92 -2.60 -26.45 -1.60
C ASP A 92 -3.82 -25.94 -2.41
N ASN A 93 -4.32 -24.74 -2.11
CA ASN A 93 -5.43 -24.05 -2.79
C ASN A 93 -6.76 -24.82 -2.75
N LEU A 94 -6.96 -25.72 -1.79
CA LEU A 94 -8.13 -26.60 -1.71
C LEU A 94 -9.37 -25.88 -1.14
N ASN A 95 -9.18 -24.95 -0.20
CA ASN A 95 -10.25 -24.21 0.47
C ASN A 95 -9.76 -22.85 0.98
N GLY A 96 -10.60 -22.10 1.70
CA GLY A 96 -10.18 -20.83 2.30
C GLY A 96 -9.83 -19.78 1.25
N ASP A 97 -8.62 -19.28 1.33
CA ASP A 97 -8.06 -18.30 0.40
C ASP A 97 -7.57 -18.92 -0.92
N LEU A 98 -6.81 -18.16 -1.71
CA LEU A 98 -6.24 -18.63 -2.98
C LEU A 98 -4.72 -18.65 -2.90
N ASP A 99 -4.11 -19.83 -3.02
CA ASP A 99 -2.65 -19.96 -2.99
C ASP A 99 -2.04 -19.80 -4.37
N ILE A 100 -1.24 -18.75 -4.54
CA ILE A 100 -0.52 -18.49 -5.79
C ILE A 100 0.94 -18.93 -5.65
N ARG A 101 1.32 -19.95 -6.43
CA ARG A 101 2.64 -20.59 -6.41
C ARG A 101 3.46 -20.35 -7.67
N ASP A 102 2.84 -19.93 -8.78
CA ASP A 102 3.55 -19.52 -10.00
C ASP A 102 3.20 -18.09 -10.43
N SER A 103 3.79 -17.64 -11.53
CA SER A 103 3.58 -16.33 -12.11
C SER A 103 2.23 -16.26 -12.82
N LEU A 104 1.33 -15.37 -12.40
CA LEU A 104 0.06 -15.19 -13.09
C LEU A 104 -0.44 -13.74 -13.07
N THR A 105 -1.37 -13.41 -13.97
CA THR A 105 -2.07 -12.13 -14.01
C THR A 105 -3.57 -12.35 -13.89
N ILE A 106 -4.22 -11.74 -12.89
CA ILE A 106 -5.67 -11.73 -12.75
C ILE A 106 -6.22 -10.38 -13.21
N VAL A 107 -7.06 -10.38 -14.24
CA VAL A 107 -7.59 -9.16 -14.84
C VAL A 107 -9.12 -9.11 -14.75
N GLY A 108 -9.63 -8.09 -14.03
CA GLY A 108 -11.05 -7.75 -13.96
C GLY A 108 -11.45 -6.66 -14.95
N GLN A 109 -12.70 -6.20 -14.86
CA GLN A 109 -13.32 -5.17 -15.73
C GLN A 109 -13.49 -3.80 -15.04
N GLY A 110 -12.90 -3.62 -13.87
CA GLY A 110 -12.96 -2.43 -13.02
C GLY A 110 -13.34 -2.80 -11.57
N PRO A 111 -12.86 -2.06 -10.56
CA PRO A 111 -13.11 -2.38 -9.15
C PRO A 111 -14.59 -2.34 -8.75
N SER A 112 -15.43 -1.59 -9.45
CA SER A 112 -16.89 -1.57 -9.24
C SER A 112 -17.65 -2.67 -10.00
N ARG A 113 -16.95 -3.52 -10.75
CA ARG A 113 -17.54 -4.49 -11.69
C ARG A 113 -17.06 -5.91 -11.47
N THR A 114 -15.78 -6.09 -11.16
CA THR A 114 -15.19 -7.39 -10.86
C THR A 114 -14.76 -7.40 -9.41
N ILE A 115 -15.39 -8.27 -8.61
CA ILE A 115 -15.20 -8.32 -7.17
C ILE A 115 -14.76 -9.74 -6.79
N ILE A 116 -13.62 -9.89 -6.14
CA ILE A 116 -13.26 -11.10 -5.40
C ILE A 116 -13.65 -10.83 -3.96
N SER A 117 -14.59 -11.64 -3.44
CA SER A 117 -15.17 -11.45 -2.12
C SER A 117 -14.91 -12.65 -1.24
N GLY A 118 -14.50 -12.40 0.00
CA GLY A 118 -14.57 -13.38 1.06
C GLY A 118 -16.02 -13.69 1.42
N SER A 119 -16.21 -14.70 2.25
CA SER A 119 -17.51 -15.12 2.73
C SER A 119 -17.49 -15.46 4.22
N PRO A 120 -18.63 -15.38 4.92
CA PRO A 120 -18.72 -15.85 6.30
C PRO A 120 -18.41 -17.35 6.46
N GLU A 121 -18.63 -18.15 5.42
CA GLU A 121 -18.39 -19.59 5.43
C GLU A 121 -16.90 -19.93 5.36
N ALA A 122 -16.14 -19.24 4.49
CA ALA A 122 -14.69 -19.35 4.43
C ALA A 122 -14.06 -18.68 5.67
N ASN A 123 -14.42 -17.41 5.89
CA ASN A 123 -13.87 -16.52 6.92
C ASN A 123 -12.34 -16.68 7.04
N ASP A 124 -11.70 -16.41 5.90
CA ASP A 124 -10.27 -16.52 5.63
C ASP A 124 -9.82 -15.32 4.77
N ARG A 125 -8.50 -15.14 4.60
CA ARG A 125 -7.91 -14.20 3.63
C ARG A 125 -8.38 -14.53 2.21
N LEU A 126 -8.06 -13.69 1.23
CA LEU A 126 -8.49 -13.93 -0.15
C LEU A 126 -7.40 -14.56 -1.02
N ILE A 127 -6.15 -14.15 -0.81
CA ILE A 127 -5.03 -14.53 -1.64
C ILE A 127 -3.75 -14.60 -0.79
N GLU A 128 -3.05 -15.72 -0.85
CA GLU A 128 -1.64 -15.83 -0.48
C GLU A 128 -0.75 -15.91 -1.73
N VAL A 129 0.38 -15.21 -1.68
CA VAL A 129 1.41 -15.28 -2.72
C VAL A 129 2.70 -15.81 -2.14
N PHE A 130 3.04 -17.04 -2.50
CA PHE A 130 4.19 -17.75 -1.97
C PHE A 130 5.52 -17.18 -2.49
N ALA A 131 6.59 -17.43 -1.73
CA ALA A 131 7.93 -17.08 -2.14
C ALA A 131 8.29 -17.71 -3.50
N GLY A 132 8.79 -16.89 -4.42
CA GLY A 132 9.11 -17.30 -5.80
C GLY A 132 7.96 -17.10 -6.80
N ALA A 133 6.73 -16.91 -6.33
CA ALA A 133 5.58 -16.59 -7.18
C ALA A 133 5.51 -15.09 -7.50
N ARG A 134 4.80 -14.76 -8.59
CA ARG A 134 4.55 -13.38 -9.00
C ARG A 134 3.12 -13.18 -9.49
N VAL A 135 2.33 -12.37 -8.80
CA VAL A 135 0.97 -12.03 -9.23
C VAL A 135 0.85 -10.58 -9.67
N VAL A 136 0.15 -10.36 -10.78
CA VAL A 136 -0.37 -9.03 -11.16
C VAL A 136 -1.88 -9.03 -11.04
N LEU A 137 -2.43 -8.17 -10.18
CA LEU A 137 -3.87 -7.95 -10.05
C LEU A 137 -4.24 -6.63 -10.73
N GLU A 138 -5.15 -6.67 -11.70
CA GLU A 138 -5.55 -5.49 -12.47
C GLU A 138 -7.07 -5.29 -12.50
N ARG A 139 -7.51 -4.06 -12.19
CA ARG A 139 -8.90 -3.60 -12.40
C ARG A 139 -9.96 -4.47 -11.70
N LEU A 140 -9.76 -4.77 -10.42
CA LEU A 140 -10.71 -5.55 -9.62
C LEU A 140 -10.76 -5.02 -8.19
N ARG A 141 -11.74 -5.50 -7.42
CA ARG A 141 -11.86 -5.23 -5.99
C ARG A 141 -11.63 -6.51 -5.19
N LEU A 142 -10.88 -6.40 -4.10
CA LEU A 142 -10.68 -7.42 -3.06
C LEU A 142 -11.41 -6.96 -1.79
N THR A 143 -12.38 -7.74 -1.31
CA THR A 143 -13.24 -7.32 -0.20
C THR A 143 -13.74 -8.46 0.68
N GLY A 144 -14.03 -8.18 1.95
CA GLY A 144 -14.62 -9.14 2.87
C GLY A 144 -13.69 -10.30 3.26
N GLY A 145 -12.39 -10.21 2.97
CA GLY A 145 -11.41 -11.15 3.48
C GLY A 145 -11.13 -10.93 4.97
N HIS A 146 -10.88 -12.02 5.69
CA HIS A 146 -10.61 -12.02 7.12
C HIS A 146 -9.49 -12.99 7.46
N SER A 147 -8.37 -12.52 8.01
CA SER A 147 -7.38 -13.41 8.62
C SER A 147 -7.23 -13.15 10.11
N SER A 148 -6.67 -14.11 10.83
CA SER A 148 -6.29 -13.95 12.24
C SER A 148 -5.03 -13.09 12.39
N THR A 149 -4.06 -13.19 11.48
CA THR A 149 -2.71 -12.68 11.75
C THR A 149 -2.12 -11.78 10.66
N TYR A 150 -2.25 -12.13 9.38
CA TYR A 150 -1.61 -11.41 8.28
C TYR A 150 -2.57 -11.20 7.11
N GLY A 151 -2.70 -9.96 6.63
CA GLY A 151 -3.30 -9.67 5.32
C GLY A 151 -4.77 -10.10 5.21
N GLY A 152 -5.71 -9.26 5.63
CA GLY A 152 -7.13 -9.61 5.53
C GLY A 152 -7.58 -9.91 4.09
N ALA A 153 -7.06 -9.19 3.09
CA ALA A 153 -7.26 -9.54 1.69
C ALA A 153 -6.11 -10.35 1.11
N LEU A 154 -4.88 -9.90 1.35
CA LEU A 154 -3.70 -10.40 0.64
C LEU A 154 -2.51 -10.52 1.57
N GLU A 155 -1.86 -11.67 1.54
CA GLU A 155 -0.54 -11.90 2.13
C GLU A 155 0.50 -12.14 1.02
N ASN A 156 1.63 -11.44 1.10
CA ASN A 156 2.67 -11.51 0.07
C ASN A 156 4.03 -11.91 0.64
N HIS A 157 4.48 -13.12 0.30
CA HIS A 157 5.86 -13.58 0.46
C HIS A 157 6.66 -13.56 -0.85
N GLY A 158 5.97 -13.42 -2.00
CA GLY A 158 6.55 -13.32 -3.34
C GLY A 158 6.60 -11.89 -3.89
N GLU A 159 6.15 -11.74 -5.14
CA GLU A 159 6.03 -10.44 -5.81
C GLU A 159 4.56 -10.14 -6.21
N VAL A 160 4.02 -9.04 -5.71
CA VAL A 160 2.67 -8.58 -6.05
C VAL A 160 2.73 -7.23 -6.76
N VAL A 161 1.96 -7.11 -7.84
CA VAL A 161 1.70 -5.83 -8.52
C VAL A 161 0.20 -5.56 -8.54
N LEU A 162 -0.23 -4.49 -7.87
CA LEU A 162 -1.62 -4.01 -7.86
C LEU A 162 -1.78 -2.82 -8.82
N ARG A 163 -2.67 -2.91 -9.80
CA ARG A 163 -2.96 -1.83 -10.75
C ARG A 163 -4.45 -1.55 -10.85
N GLN A 164 -4.86 -0.37 -10.41
CA GLN A 164 -6.28 0.02 -10.40
C GLN A 164 -7.13 -0.97 -9.61
N VAL A 165 -6.58 -1.43 -8.48
CA VAL A 165 -7.24 -2.37 -7.58
C VAL A 165 -7.84 -1.60 -6.41
N GLU A 166 -9.01 -2.02 -5.95
CA GLU A 166 -9.57 -1.59 -4.68
C GLU A 166 -9.41 -2.72 -3.65
N VAL A 167 -8.72 -2.46 -2.54
CA VAL A 167 -8.67 -3.36 -1.38
C VAL A 167 -9.52 -2.72 -0.30
N SER A 168 -10.72 -3.25 -0.04
CA SER A 168 -11.64 -2.59 0.88
C SER A 168 -12.48 -3.50 1.76
N GLY A 169 -12.74 -3.06 2.99
CA GLY A 169 -13.57 -3.80 3.94
C GLY A 169 -12.99 -5.17 4.31
N ASN A 170 -11.66 -5.27 4.38
CA ASN A 170 -10.96 -6.48 4.82
C ASN A 170 -10.44 -6.29 6.24
N ARG A 171 -10.21 -7.40 6.94
CA ARG A 171 -9.75 -7.34 8.32
C ARG A 171 -8.70 -8.40 8.63
N SER A 172 -7.74 -8.04 9.46
CA SER A 172 -6.83 -8.97 10.13
C SER A 172 -7.04 -8.80 11.63
N THR A 173 -7.66 -9.78 12.28
CA THR A 173 -8.05 -9.69 13.70
C THR A 173 -7.99 -11.07 14.37
N ALA A 174 -7.26 -11.16 15.49
CA ALA A 174 -7.23 -12.32 16.38
C ALA A 174 -7.36 -11.90 17.84
N ALA A 175 -7.86 -12.81 18.68
CA ALA A 175 -8.11 -12.54 20.10
C ALA A 175 -6.84 -12.48 20.96
N PHE A 176 -5.73 -13.07 20.50
CA PHE A 176 -4.49 -13.18 21.29
C PHE A 176 -3.21 -12.97 20.47
N GLN A 177 -3.33 -12.39 19.27
CA GLN A 177 -2.22 -12.14 18.36
C GLN A 177 -2.31 -10.74 17.73
N PRO A 178 -1.20 -10.16 17.26
CA PRO A 178 -1.23 -8.91 16.51
C PRO A 178 -1.86 -9.14 15.13
N GLY A 179 -2.83 -8.30 14.76
CA GLY A 179 -3.30 -8.21 13.39
C GLY A 179 -2.35 -7.35 12.55
N ASN A 180 -1.81 -7.91 11.47
CA ASN A 180 -0.88 -7.22 10.58
C ASN A 180 -1.51 -7.08 9.20
N GLY A 181 -1.72 -5.84 8.73
CA GLY A 181 -2.20 -5.61 7.38
C GLY A 181 -3.69 -5.93 7.26
N GLY A 182 -4.57 -5.06 7.75
CA GLY A 182 -6.01 -5.28 7.65
C GLY A 182 -6.47 -5.48 6.20
N GLY A 183 -5.85 -4.76 5.26
CA GLY A 183 -5.96 -5.02 3.84
C GLY A 183 -4.87 -5.97 3.35
N VAL A 184 -3.61 -5.55 3.43
CA VAL A 184 -2.47 -6.27 2.85
C VAL A 184 -1.31 -6.38 3.85
N ALA A 185 -0.75 -7.58 3.98
CA ALA A 185 0.54 -7.82 4.61
C ALA A 185 1.61 -8.13 3.55
N ASN A 186 2.69 -7.35 3.54
CA ASN A 186 3.80 -7.53 2.62
C ASN A 186 5.10 -7.92 3.34
N HIS A 187 5.57 -9.14 3.07
CA HIS A 187 6.87 -9.67 3.47
C HIS A 187 7.85 -9.76 2.28
N GLY A 188 7.33 -9.82 1.05
CA GLY A 188 8.09 -9.81 -0.20
C GLY A 188 8.17 -8.43 -0.87
N ARG A 189 7.97 -8.38 -2.19
CA ARG A 189 7.93 -7.14 -2.98
C ARG A 189 6.51 -6.78 -3.40
N LEU A 190 6.06 -5.58 -3.04
CA LEU A 190 4.74 -5.06 -3.40
C LEU A 190 4.85 -3.75 -4.20
N GLU A 191 4.33 -3.76 -5.43
CA GLU A 191 4.16 -2.55 -6.25
C GLU A 191 2.67 -2.19 -6.35
N VAL A 192 2.32 -0.96 -6.05
CA VAL A 192 0.93 -0.48 -6.07
C VAL A 192 0.83 0.78 -6.91
N HIS A 193 -0.08 0.74 -7.89
CA HIS A 193 -0.32 1.84 -8.81
C HIS A 193 -1.82 2.15 -8.95
N ARG A 194 -2.18 3.40 -8.67
CA ARG A 194 -3.55 3.91 -8.92
C ARG A 194 -4.63 3.09 -8.20
N SER A 195 -4.32 2.64 -7.00
CA SER A 195 -5.19 1.76 -6.22
C SER A 195 -5.79 2.50 -5.02
N LEU A 196 -6.84 1.91 -4.46
CA LEU A 196 -7.53 2.40 -3.27
C LEU A 196 -7.44 1.33 -2.18
N PHE A 197 -7.00 1.73 -0.98
CA PHE A 197 -7.14 0.93 0.24
C PHE A 197 -8.15 1.63 1.13
N ALA A 198 -9.33 1.03 1.31
CA ALA A 198 -10.44 1.68 1.97
C ALA A 198 -11.09 0.86 3.07
N ASN A 199 -11.22 1.44 4.27
CA ASN A 199 -11.97 0.83 5.38
C ASN A 199 -11.47 -0.58 5.72
N ASN A 200 -10.17 -0.81 5.64
CA ASN A 200 -9.56 -2.04 6.12
C ASN A 200 -9.16 -1.89 7.59
N TRP A 201 -9.17 -2.98 8.33
CA TRP A 201 -8.96 -2.96 9.77
C TRP A 201 -7.96 -4.02 10.24
N ALA A 202 -6.88 -3.56 10.87
CA ALA A 202 -5.99 -4.41 11.65
C ALA A 202 -6.39 -4.29 13.13
N GLY A 203 -6.88 -5.38 13.70
CA GLY A 203 -7.24 -5.49 15.12
C GLY A 203 -6.34 -6.47 15.83
N ALA A 204 -6.07 -6.25 17.11
CA ALA A 204 -5.39 -7.21 17.97
C ALA A 204 -6.14 -7.34 19.30
N GLY A 205 -6.06 -8.51 19.93
CA GLY A 205 -6.58 -8.68 21.29
C GLY A 205 -5.57 -8.32 22.38
N GLU A 206 -5.94 -8.59 23.64
CA GLU A 206 -5.21 -8.12 24.82
C GLU A 206 -3.68 -8.27 24.73
N GLY A 207 -2.97 -7.18 25.02
CA GLY A 207 -1.51 -7.13 25.10
C GLY A 207 -0.79 -7.03 23.74
N HIS A 208 -1.51 -6.92 22.63
CA HIS A 208 -0.96 -6.79 21.29
C HIS A 208 -1.50 -5.55 20.57
N TYR A 209 -0.92 -5.19 19.42
CA TYR A 209 -1.32 -4.02 18.65
C TYR A 209 -1.74 -4.41 17.24
N GLY A 210 -2.78 -3.76 16.71
CA GLY A 210 -3.04 -3.75 15.28
C GLY A 210 -1.96 -2.94 14.55
N LEU A 211 -1.38 -3.49 13.49
CA LEU A 211 -0.34 -2.85 12.68
C LEU A 211 -0.78 -2.76 11.21
N GLY A 212 -0.81 -1.55 10.65
CA GLY A 212 -1.06 -1.37 9.22
C GLY A 212 -2.51 -1.66 8.85
N GLY A 213 -3.45 -0.79 9.24
CA GLY A 213 -4.88 -1.01 8.97
C GLY A 213 -5.17 -1.22 7.49
N GLY A 214 -4.61 -0.37 6.63
CA GLY A 214 -4.64 -0.54 5.19
C GLY A 214 -3.55 -1.51 4.71
N LEU A 215 -2.31 -1.23 5.08
CA LEU A 215 -1.13 -1.95 4.59
C LEU A 215 -0.06 -2.08 5.69
N TYR A 216 0.42 -3.30 5.88
CA TYR A 216 1.60 -3.63 6.66
C TYR A 216 2.76 -4.00 5.73
N ASN A 217 3.93 -3.40 5.94
CA ASN A 217 5.13 -3.66 5.13
C ASN A 217 6.33 -4.05 5.99
N ASP A 218 6.77 -5.30 5.89
CA ASP A 218 8.06 -5.81 6.39
C ASP A 218 9.04 -6.13 5.25
N GLY A 219 8.58 -6.03 3.99
CA GLY A 219 9.39 -6.19 2.78
C GLY A 219 9.71 -4.88 2.05
N ASP A 220 9.69 -4.94 0.72
CA ASP A 220 9.87 -3.79 -0.19
C ASP A 220 8.53 -3.28 -0.74
N LEU A 221 8.20 -2.02 -0.47
CA LEU A 221 6.99 -1.37 -0.96
C LEU A 221 7.29 -0.23 -1.93
N LEU A 222 6.66 -0.27 -3.10
CA LEU A 222 6.54 0.84 -4.05
C LEU A 222 5.08 1.26 -4.17
N LEU A 223 4.70 2.39 -3.58
CA LEU A 223 3.31 2.89 -3.60
C LEU A 223 3.22 4.19 -4.42
N ARG A 224 2.37 4.19 -5.45
CA ARG A 224 2.26 5.29 -6.41
C ARG A 224 0.83 5.66 -6.73
N ASP A 225 0.56 6.97 -6.79
CA ASP A 225 -0.67 7.52 -7.38
C ASP A 225 -1.95 6.95 -6.71
N SER A 226 -1.91 6.64 -5.41
CA SER A 226 -2.92 5.82 -4.72
C SER A 226 -3.55 6.54 -3.53
N THR A 227 -4.64 6.00 -2.99
CA THR A 227 -5.34 6.57 -1.83
C THR A 227 -5.48 5.53 -0.73
N LEU A 228 -5.18 5.91 0.51
CA LEU A 228 -5.45 5.16 1.72
C LEU A 228 -6.49 5.93 2.53
N LEU A 229 -7.71 5.40 2.57
CA LEU A 229 -8.91 6.06 3.08
C LEU A 229 -9.56 5.27 4.21
N GLY A 230 -9.77 5.89 5.37
CA GLY A 230 -10.65 5.29 6.39
C GLY A 230 -10.12 3.99 7.00
N ASN A 231 -8.83 3.69 6.86
CA ASN A 231 -8.28 2.44 7.39
C ASN A 231 -7.95 2.60 8.89
N ARG A 232 -8.13 1.52 9.65
CA ARG A 232 -7.99 1.52 11.10
C ARG A 232 -6.97 0.51 11.57
N ALA A 233 -6.13 0.89 12.52
CA ALA A 233 -5.31 -0.03 13.30
C ALA A 233 -5.60 0.20 14.78
N SER A 234 -6.03 -0.86 15.49
CA SER A 234 -6.40 -0.78 16.90
C SER A 234 -6.22 -2.11 17.61
N ASP A 235 -6.34 -2.11 18.93
CA ASP A 235 -6.56 -3.28 19.77
C ASP A 235 -7.87 -3.10 20.55
N ASP A 236 -8.13 -3.95 21.54
CA ASP A 236 -9.30 -3.85 22.43
C ASP A 236 -9.32 -2.56 23.28
N ASP A 237 -8.15 -1.94 23.50
CA ASP A 237 -7.97 -0.64 24.13
C ASP A 237 -7.73 0.46 23.05
N ASP A 238 -8.20 0.26 21.82
CA ASP A 238 -8.06 1.22 20.71
C ASP A 238 -6.62 1.62 20.32
N ALA A 239 -5.59 0.88 20.74
CA ALA A 239 -4.19 1.13 20.41
C ALA A 239 -3.71 0.37 19.17
N GLY A 240 -3.17 1.10 18.19
CA GLY A 240 -2.58 0.52 17.00
C GLY A 240 -1.61 1.46 16.32
N PHE A 241 -0.91 0.93 15.31
CA PHE A 241 0.11 1.65 14.57
C PHE A 241 -0.19 1.67 13.08
N GLY A 242 -0.04 2.84 12.44
CA GLY A 242 -0.14 2.94 10.99
C GLY A 242 -1.54 2.63 10.48
N GLY A 243 -2.54 3.46 10.80
CA GLY A 243 -3.92 3.23 10.35
C GLY A 243 -4.00 3.05 8.84
N GLY A 244 -3.33 3.92 8.08
CA GLY A 244 -3.13 3.73 6.64
C GLY A 244 -2.00 2.73 6.32
N LEU A 245 -0.78 3.06 6.75
CA LEU A 245 0.44 2.29 6.48
C LEU A 245 1.26 2.11 7.75
N TYR A 246 1.66 0.88 8.03
CA TYR A 246 2.76 0.58 8.95
C TYR A 246 3.95 0.03 8.16
N ASN A 247 5.11 0.71 8.25
CA ASN A 247 6.32 0.33 7.54
C ASN A 247 7.43 -0.07 8.52
N LYS A 248 7.79 -1.34 8.52
CA LYS A 248 8.95 -1.92 9.22
C LYS A 248 10.12 -2.21 8.25
N GLY A 249 9.79 -2.54 7.00
CA GLY A 249 10.75 -2.73 5.91
C GLY A 249 11.15 -1.43 5.20
N ARG A 250 11.27 -1.50 3.86
CA ARG A 250 11.56 -0.34 3.02
C ARG A 250 10.33 0.09 2.24
N ALA A 251 9.97 1.37 2.34
CA ALA A 251 8.87 1.96 1.60
C ALA A 251 9.31 3.17 0.78
N ASP A 252 8.92 3.19 -0.49
CA ASP A 252 8.96 4.36 -1.35
C ASP A 252 7.52 4.70 -1.76
N VAL A 253 7.02 5.83 -1.26
CA VAL A 253 5.63 6.27 -1.42
C VAL A 253 5.60 7.62 -2.12
N ALA A 254 4.85 7.73 -3.22
CA ALA A 254 4.73 9.01 -3.92
C ALA A 254 3.39 9.25 -4.60
N ARG A 255 2.97 10.51 -4.62
CA ARG A 255 1.68 10.94 -5.22
C ARG A 255 0.48 10.23 -4.58
N THR A 256 0.54 10.06 -3.26
CA THR A 256 -0.44 9.28 -2.49
C THR A 256 -1.13 10.16 -1.47
N THR A 257 -2.43 9.92 -1.26
CA THR A 257 -3.21 10.62 -0.23
C THR A 257 -3.59 9.65 0.88
N PHE A 258 -3.33 10.06 2.12
CA PHE A 258 -3.77 9.38 3.34
C PHE A 258 -4.81 10.25 4.02
N THR A 259 -6.05 9.75 4.09
CA THR A 259 -7.17 10.52 4.63
C THR A 259 -8.14 9.68 5.45
N GLY A 260 -8.66 10.25 6.53
CA GLY A 260 -9.62 9.54 7.39
C GLY A 260 -9.07 8.29 8.08
N ASN A 261 -7.76 8.05 8.06
CA ASN A 261 -7.20 6.86 8.71
C ASN A 261 -7.10 7.08 10.23
N GLU A 262 -7.23 6.00 10.98
CA GLU A 262 -7.30 6.03 12.43
C GLU A 262 -6.34 5.01 13.05
N ALA A 263 -5.47 5.49 13.93
CA ALA A 263 -4.66 4.67 14.81
C ALA A 263 -4.07 5.57 15.90
N SER A 264 -3.74 4.99 17.06
CA SER A 264 -3.08 5.72 18.14
C SER A 264 -1.74 6.27 17.69
N PHE A 265 -0.90 5.46 17.06
CA PHE A 265 0.47 5.84 16.69
C PHE A 265 0.64 5.87 15.18
N GLY A 266 0.74 7.05 14.61
CA GLY A 266 0.84 7.18 13.16
C GLY A 266 -0.50 6.85 12.49
N SER A 267 -1.55 7.62 12.79
CA SER A 267 -2.89 7.37 12.24
C SER A 267 -2.90 7.25 10.72
N ALA A 268 -2.08 8.04 10.02
CA ALA A 268 -1.80 7.82 8.62
C ALA A 268 -0.66 6.82 8.42
N ILE A 269 0.51 7.10 9.01
CA ILE A 269 1.74 6.36 8.79
C ILE A 269 2.48 6.13 10.10
N GLY A 270 2.73 4.88 10.45
CA GLY A 270 3.76 4.46 11.40
C GLY A 270 4.97 3.94 10.65
N ASN A 271 6.17 4.44 10.97
CA ASN A 271 7.42 4.02 10.34
C ASN A 271 8.45 3.57 11.37
N ASP A 272 8.78 2.28 11.35
CA ASP A 272 9.88 1.66 12.08
C ASP A 272 10.99 1.13 11.16
N GLY A 273 10.89 1.40 9.85
CA GLY A 273 11.89 1.06 8.84
C GLY A 273 12.45 2.28 8.11
N VAL A 274 12.68 2.13 6.81
CA VAL A 274 13.18 3.20 5.92
C VAL A 274 12.07 3.65 4.97
N LEU A 275 11.68 4.92 5.05
CA LEU A 275 10.60 5.50 4.28
C LEU A 275 11.06 6.72 3.48
N THR A 276 10.79 6.72 2.17
CA THR A 276 10.75 7.93 1.35
C THR A 276 9.30 8.27 1.04
N LEU A 277 8.87 9.48 1.40
CA LEU A 277 7.53 10.00 1.12
C LEU A 277 7.65 11.26 0.27
N ALA A 278 7.13 11.23 -0.95
CA ALA A 278 7.26 12.34 -1.90
C ALA A 278 5.93 12.78 -2.53
N ASN A 279 5.68 14.09 -2.61
CA ASN A 279 4.48 14.62 -3.25
C ASN A 279 3.19 13.97 -2.69
N ALA A 280 3.05 13.93 -1.37
CA ALA A 280 1.98 13.23 -0.69
C ALA A 280 1.21 14.16 0.25
N THR A 281 -0.07 13.87 0.45
CA THR A 281 -0.95 14.62 1.36
C THR A 281 -1.47 13.69 2.46
N LEU A 282 -1.24 14.07 3.72
CA LEU A 282 -1.78 13.42 4.92
C LEU A 282 -2.76 14.41 5.57
N SER A 283 -4.06 14.14 5.49
CA SER A 283 -5.09 15.05 6.00
C SER A 283 -6.31 14.34 6.53
N GLY A 284 -6.92 14.86 7.59
CA GLY A 284 -8.15 14.32 8.17
C GLY A 284 -7.96 12.96 8.82
N ASN A 285 -6.74 12.59 9.20
CA ASN A 285 -6.46 11.37 9.96
C ASN A 285 -6.61 11.66 11.45
N ARG A 286 -7.05 10.67 12.22
CA ARG A 286 -7.45 10.84 13.63
C ARG A 286 -6.62 9.94 14.55
N GLN A 287 -6.11 10.48 15.64
CA GLN A 287 -5.63 9.69 16.77
C GLN A 287 -6.71 9.63 17.84
N PRO A 288 -7.14 8.44 18.31
CA PRO A 288 -8.08 8.34 19.43
C PRO A 288 -7.50 8.83 20.76
N TYR A 289 -6.17 8.78 20.91
CA TYR A 289 -5.44 9.15 22.13
C TYR A 289 -4.57 10.38 21.93
N TYR A 290 -4.58 11.25 22.95
CA TYR A 290 -3.86 12.52 22.99
C TYR A 290 -2.35 12.36 22.85
N GLY A 291 -1.72 13.38 22.25
CA GLY A 291 -0.25 13.51 22.24
C GLY A 291 0.48 12.50 21.34
N GLN A 292 -0.24 11.78 20.50
CA GLN A 292 0.32 10.93 19.45
C GLN A 292 0.40 11.66 18.12
N ALA A 293 0.64 10.97 17.00
CA ALA A 293 0.87 11.63 15.72
C ALA A 293 0.17 10.99 14.51
N THR A 294 0.00 11.81 13.48
CA THR A 294 -0.47 11.37 12.16
C THR A 294 0.62 10.62 11.42
N PHE A 295 1.84 11.16 11.47
CA PHE A 295 3.05 10.50 11.02
C PHE A 295 3.93 10.25 12.23
N ASN A 296 4.24 8.99 12.52
CA ASN A 296 5.15 8.63 13.59
C ASN A 296 6.40 7.95 13.01
N ASN A 297 7.58 8.54 13.22
CA ASN A 297 8.87 7.96 12.82
C ASN A 297 9.55 7.33 14.03
N GLY A 298 9.26 6.05 14.27
CA GLY A 298 9.76 5.26 15.37
C GLY A 298 8.74 5.01 16.46
N GLN A 299 8.99 3.96 17.22
CA GLN A 299 8.30 3.60 18.46
C GLN A 299 9.13 3.96 19.70
N TYR A 300 8.43 4.18 20.82
CA TYR A 300 9.09 4.29 22.12
C TYR A 300 9.69 2.94 22.51
N SER A 301 10.93 2.95 23.00
CA SER A 301 11.55 1.83 23.74
C SER A 301 11.98 0.58 22.96
N MET A 302 12.08 0.61 21.62
CA MET A 302 12.69 -0.49 20.87
C MET A 302 14.18 -0.20 20.65
N GLY A 303 15.07 -1.01 21.24
CA GLY A 303 16.49 -0.98 20.90
C GLY A 303 16.70 -1.41 19.45
N GLY A 304 17.61 -0.75 18.73
CA GLY A 304 17.88 -1.08 17.33
C GLY A 304 18.42 0.09 16.50
N THR A 305 18.49 -0.13 15.18
CA THR A 305 18.79 0.93 14.21
C THR A 305 17.61 1.90 14.16
N PRO A 306 17.83 3.20 14.37
CA PRO A 306 16.73 4.17 14.36
C PRO A 306 16.09 4.24 12.96
N PRO A 307 14.76 4.31 12.86
CA PRO A 307 14.08 4.41 11.57
C PRO A 307 14.42 5.72 10.87
N GLU A 308 14.34 5.70 9.53
CA GLU A 308 14.72 6.81 8.69
C GLU A 308 13.57 7.23 7.79
N ALA A 309 13.25 8.53 7.79
CA ALA A 309 12.21 9.11 6.95
C ALA A 309 12.74 10.31 6.14
N LEU A 310 12.52 10.27 4.83
CA LEU A 310 12.77 11.39 3.91
C LEU A 310 11.42 11.89 3.36
N LEU A 311 11.04 13.11 3.73
CA LEU A 311 9.79 13.75 3.29
C LEU A 311 10.11 14.88 2.31
N VAL A 312 9.67 14.74 1.06
CA VAL A 312 9.92 15.73 -0.01
C VAL A 312 8.62 16.22 -0.61
N ASN A 313 8.32 17.51 -0.54
CA ASN A 313 7.07 18.07 -1.06
C ASN A 313 5.83 17.38 -0.46
N VAL A 314 5.81 17.24 0.86
CA VAL A 314 4.71 16.60 1.61
C VAL A 314 3.86 17.67 2.30
N THR A 315 2.55 17.46 2.34
CA THR A 315 1.61 18.28 3.12
C THR A 315 0.98 17.42 4.22
N ILE A 316 1.26 17.73 5.48
CA ILE A 316 0.62 17.13 6.67
C ILE A 316 -0.22 18.22 7.32
N ALA A 317 -1.54 18.18 7.11
CA ALA A 317 -2.43 19.23 7.55
C ALA A 317 -3.82 18.72 7.89
N ASN A 318 -4.55 19.44 8.75
CA ASN A 318 -5.94 19.12 9.11
C ASN A 318 -6.11 17.73 9.72
N ASN A 319 -5.15 17.27 10.52
CA ASN A 319 -5.27 16.03 11.27
C ASN A 319 -5.60 16.32 12.73
N SER A 320 -6.23 15.37 13.42
CA SER A 320 -6.70 15.56 14.78
C SER A 320 -6.35 14.46 15.76
N GLY A 321 -6.31 14.83 17.05
CA GLY A 321 -5.97 13.93 18.17
C GLY A 321 -4.51 14.04 18.62
N GLY A 322 -3.70 14.88 17.96
CA GLY A 322 -2.31 15.06 18.32
C GLY A 322 -1.47 15.73 17.25
N TYR A 323 -0.17 15.40 17.25
CA TYR A 323 0.85 15.95 16.38
C TYR A 323 0.63 15.60 14.90
N GLY A 324 0.99 16.51 14.00
CA GLY A 324 1.18 16.16 12.59
C GLY A 324 2.32 15.15 12.40
N LEU A 325 3.44 15.40 13.06
CA LEU A 325 4.65 14.58 13.01
C LEU A 325 5.23 14.38 14.41
N ILE A 326 5.46 13.12 14.81
CA ILE A 326 6.40 12.79 15.88
C ILE A 326 7.61 12.10 15.25
N ASN A 327 8.80 12.55 15.61
CA ASN A 327 10.06 11.91 15.24
C ASN A 327 10.79 11.39 16.48
N LEU A 328 11.00 10.07 16.51
CA LEU A 328 11.85 9.36 17.47
C LEU A 328 13.14 8.82 16.83
N GLY A 329 13.16 8.68 15.50
CA GLY A 329 14.31 8.27 14.68
C GLY A 329 14.95 9.43 13.92
N LYS A 330 15.33 9.22 12.66
CA LYS A 330 15.90 10.26 11.80
C LYS A 330 14.88 10.75 10.78
N VAL A 331 14.63 12.05 10.75
CA VAL A 331 13.79 12.67 9.72
C VAL A 331 14.55 13.75 8.97
N THR A 332 14.45 13.72 7.65
CA THR A 332 14.84 14.82 6.77
C THR A 332 13.61 15.32 6.01
N LEU A 333 13.29 16.60 6.18
CA LEU A 333 12.19 17.26 5.50
C LEU A 333 12.70 18.23 4.45
N ARG A 334 11.99 18.27 3.34
CA ARG A 334 12.31 19.16 2.25
C ARG A 334 11.10 19.69 1.51
N ASN A 335 11.04 21.01 1.38
CA ASN A 335 10.01 21.70 0.60
C ASN A 335 8.58 21.27 1.00
N SER A 336 8.29 21.17 2.30
CA SER A 336 7.08 20.55 2.85
C SER A 336 6.26 21.53 3.69
N ILE A 337 5.02 21.14 4.01
CA ILE A 337 4.10 21.86 4.89
C ILE A 337 3.68 20.93 6.01
N ILE A 338 3.85 21.36 7.26
CA ILE A 338 3.27 20.70 8.44
C ILE A 338 2.55 21.78 9.25
N ALA A 339 1.23 21.90 9.05
CA ALA A 339 0.45 22.99 9.65
C ALA A 339 -1.02 22.59 9.78
N GLY A 340 -1.73 23.15 10.76
CA GLY A 340 -3.17 22.90 10.90
C GLY A 340 -3.50 21.55 11.54
N ASN A 341 -2.55 20.94 12.24
CA ASN A 341 -2.77 19.71 13.01
C ASN A 341 -3.09 20.10 14.46
N LEU A 342 -4.12 19.50 15.03
CA LEU A 342 -4.76 19.99 16.25
C LEU A 342 -5.06 18.82 17.21
N ASP A 343 -4.73 19.00 18.48
CA ASP A 343 -5.39 18.24 19.53
C ASP A 343 -6.71 18.96 19.85
N GLU A 344 -7.84 18.36 19.45
CA GLU A 344 -9.17 18.98 19.54
C GLU A 344 -9.60 19.19 20.99
N ASP A 345 -9.29 18.24 21.87
CA ASP A 345 -9.68 18.27 23.27
C ASP A 345 -8.86 19.30 24.07
N LEU A 346 -7.60 19.50 23.68
CA LEU A 346 -6.76 20.58 24.23
C LEU A 346 -6.89 21.90 23.46
N ALA A 347 -7.63 21.93 22.35
CA ALA A 347 -7.67 23.03 21.38
C ALA A 347 -6.28 23.59 21.02
N THR A 348 -5.26 22.73 21.03
CA THR A 348 -3.85 23.11 20.95
C THR A 348 -3.27 22.69 19.61
N PRO A 349 -2.70 23.61 18.81
CA PRO A 349 -2.00 23.27 17.58
C PRO A 349 -0.80 22.37 17.88
N MET A 350 -0.76 21.19 17.28
CA MET A 350 0.25 20.16 17.54
C MET A 350 0.86 19.78 16.18
N ASN A 351 1.91 20.47 15.76
CA ASN A 351 2.42 20.30 14.39
C ASN A 351 3.58 19.32 14.31
N CYS A 352 4.65 19.50 15.08
CA CYS A 352 5.82 18.65 14.99
C CYS A 352 6.58 18.54 16.31
N ASP A 353 6.84 17.32 16.77
CA ASP A 353 7.63 17.01 17.96
C ASP A 353 8.78 16.05 17.60
N ASN A 354 10.01 16.47 17.90
CA ASN A 354 11.22 15.71 17.67
C ASN A 354 11.87 15.39 19.03
N ARG A 355 11.71 14.14 19.49
CA ARG A 355 12.08 13.74 20.85
C ARG A 355 12.69 12.34 20.90
N GLY A 356 13.40 12.04 21.97
CA GLY A 356 14.04 10.73 22.17
C GLY A 356 15.53 10.75 21.86
N ALA A 357 16.26 9.77 22.40
CA ALA A 357 17.72 9.77 22.40
C ALA A 357 18.35 9.59 21.01
N GLN A 358 17.64 8.97 20.08
CA GLN A 358 18.11 8.72 18.71
C GLN A 358 17.54 9.74 17.70
N ALA A 359 16.76 10.71 18.17
CA ALA A 359 16.04 11.63 17.30
C ALA A 359 17.00 12.59 16.57
N GLN A 360 16.96 12.57 15.24
CA GLN A 360 17.68 13.52 14.40
C GLN A 360 16.69 14.23 13.48
N TYR A 361 16.76 15.55 13.48
CA TYR A 361 15.87 16.41 12.70
C TYR A 361 16.68 17.30 11.76
N LYS A 362 16.31 17.29 10.48
CA LYS A 362 16.78 18.25 9.48
C LYS A 362 15.61 18.69 8.62
N ALA A 363 15.45 19.99 8.43
CA ALA A 363 14.46 20.55 7.53
C ALA A 363 15.10 21.63 6.65
N ILE A 364 14.71 21.65 5.37
CA ILE A 364 15.03 22.73 4.43
C ILE A 364 13.78 23.04 3.61
N GLY A 365 13.27 24.26 3.71
CA GLY A 365 12.02 24.67 3.07
C GLY A 365 10.82 24.01 3.76
N LEU A 366 10.58 24.34 5.02
CA LEU A 366 9.42 23.91 5.77
C LEU A 366 8.56 25.11 6.14
N LEU A 367 7.28 25.03 5.78
CA LEU A 367 6.25 25.87 6.39
C LEU A 367 5.64 25.11 7.56
N LEU A 368 5.84 25.63 8.77
CA LEU A 368 5.47 25.00 10.02
C LEU A 368 4.35 25.78 10.71
N GLY A 369 3.28 25.10 11.11
CA GLY A 369 2.27 25.70 11.98
C GLY A 369 2.84 25.96 13.39
N THR A 370 2.44 27.07 14.02
CA THR A 370 2.80 27.35 15.42
C THR A 370 2.26 26.27 16.37
N GLY A 371 2.86 26.11 17.56
CA GLY A 371 2.50 25.08 18.53
C GLY A 371 3.61 24.83 19.57
N PRO A 372 3.39 23.92 20.54
CA PRO A 372 4.35 23.62 21.60
C PRO A 372 5.50 22.71 21.16
N GLY A 373 5.46 22.20 19.92
CA GLY A 373 6.47 21.34 19.35
C GLY A 373 7.84 22.01 19.20
N ASN A 374 8.91 21.20 19.11
CA ASN A 374 10.29 21.69 19.12
C ASN A 374 10.99 21.65 17.74
N CYS A 375 10.27 21.26 16.69
CA CYS A 375 10.79 21.33 15.32
C CYS A 375 10.91 22.78 14.85
N THR A 376 11.83 23.03 13.92
CA THR A 376 12.07 24.36 13.33
C THR A 376 11.80 24.36 11.83
N GLY A 377 11.31 25.47 11.30
CA GLY A 377 11.09 25.69 9.87
C GLY A 377 11.47 27.11 9.46
N GLU A 378 11.56 27.37 8.16
CA GLU A 378 11.89 28.69 7.63
C GLU A 378 10.69 29.64 7.63
N LEU A 379 9.47 29.08 7.50
CA LEU A 379 8.22 29.84 7.49
C LEU A 379 7.28 29.34 8.58
N TYR A 380 6.55 30.26 9.20
CA TYR A 380 5.58 29.96 10.25
C TYR A 380 4.19 30.46 9.89
N VAL A 381 3.16 29.75 10.34
CA VAL A 381 1.76 30.14 10.19
C VAL A 381 0.97 29.85 11.46
N GLU A 382 0.10 30.76 11.85
CA GLU A 382 -0.83 30.55 12.95
C GLU A 382 -1.96 29.59 12.57
N GLN A 383 -2.47 28.83 13.53
CA GLN A 383 -3.53 27.84 13.31
C GLN A 383 -4.75 28.39 12.55
N ALA A 384 -5.22 29.59 12.91
CA ALA A 384 -6.38 30.23 12.29
C ALA A 384 -6.16 30.60 10.80
N ASP A 385 -4.90 30.73 10.39
CA ASP A 385 -4.51 31.16 9.05
C ASP A 385 -4.26 30.00 8.08
N VAL A 386 -4.11 28.77 8.57
CA VAL A 386 -3.76 27.61 7.73
C VAL A 386 -4.80 27.39 6.64
N MET A 387 -6.08 27.27 7.00
CA MET A 387 -7.15 26.98 6.03
C MET A 387 -7.77 28.24 5.40
N THR A 388 -7.35 29.44 5.83
CA THR A 388 -7.91 30.71 5.36
C THR A 388 -6.93 31.50 4.49
N LYS A 389 -5.62 31.33 4.69
CA LYS A 389 -4.55 32.03 3.95
C LYS A 389 -3.55 31.11 3.26
N VAL A 390 -3.34 29.87 3.72
CA VAL A 390 -2.33 28.96 3.12
C VAL A 390 -2.97 27.94 2.20
N LEU A 391 -3.89 27.13 2.72
CA LEU A 391 -4.47 25.96 2.08
C LEU A 391 -5.96 26.14 1.82
N TYR A 392 -6.45 25.61 0.70
CA TYR A 392 -7.86 25.24 0.55
C TYR A 392 -8.13 23.88 1.21
N PRO A 393 -9.38 23.56 1.58
CA PRO A 393 -9.75 22.23 2.06
C PRO A 393 -9.30 21.11 1.11
N LEU A 394 -9.14 19.90 1.66
CA LEU A 394 -8.80 18.73 0.88
C LEU A 394 -9.87 18.51 -0.20
N ALA A 395 -9.46 18.47 -1.46
CA ALA A 395 -10.37 18.34 -2.58
C ALA A 395 -9.70 17.63 -3.76
N ASP A 396 -10.52 17.20 -4.71
CA ASP A 396 -10.01 16.81 -6.01
C ASP A 396 -9.60 18.07 -6.79
N ASN A 397 -8.31 18.25 -6.99
CA ASN A 397 -7.74 19.42 -7.64
C ASN A 397 -7.20 19.10 -9.03
N ASN A 398 -7.93 18.25 -9.76
CA ASN A 398 -7.57 17.71 -11.07
C ASN A 398 -6.33 16.81 -11.01
N GLY A 399 -6.25 15.96 -9.98
CA GLY A 399 -5.20 14.96 -9.78
C GLY A 399 -5.77 13.54 -9.80
N ARG A 400 -4.91 12.54 -9.57
CA ARG A 400 -5.38 11.16 -9.31
C ARG A 400 -5.81 10.95 -7.87
N THR A 401 -5.31 11.79 -6.97
CA THR A 401 -5.59 11.73 -5.54
C THR A 401 -5.85 13.16 -5.05
N GLN A 402 -6.57 13.29 -3.94
CA GLN A 402 -6.94 14.60 -3.39
C GLN A 402 -5.72 15.32 -2.81
N THR A 403 -5.73 16.65 -2.87
CA THR A 403 -4.64 17.51 -2.38
C THR A 403 -5.20 18.74 -1.68
N HIS A 404 -4.37 19.44 -0.91
CA HIS A 404 -4.66 20.83 -0.53
C HIS A 404 -4.09 21.78 -1.58
N ALA A 405 -4.95 22.46 -2.33
CA ALA A 405 -4.51 23.53 -3.22
C ALA A 405 -4.01 24.74 -2.41
N LEU A 406 -2.98 25.42 -2.91
CA LEU A 406 -2.50 26.65 -2.28
C LEU A 406 -3.39 27.85 -2.61
N ARG A 407 -3.68 28.65 -1.60
CA ARG A 407 -4.43 29.92 -1.76
C ARG A 407 -3.59 30.98 -2.47
N PRO A 408 -4.21 31.93 -3.17
CA PRO A 408 -3.50 33.08 -3.71
C PRO A 408 -2.73 33.84 -2.62
N ARG A 409 -1.45 34.15 -2.89
CA ARG A 409 -0.52 34.81 -1.94
C ARG A 409 -0.24 33.98 -0.68
N SER A 410 -0.45 32.66 -0.74
CA SER A 410 -0.01 31.78 0.33
C SER A 410 1.52 31.90 0.49
N PRO A 411 2.04 31.97 1.73
CA PRO A 411 3.48 31.95 2.00
C PRO A 411 4.19 30.68 1.50
N ALA A 412 3.45 29.62 1.16
CA ALA A 412 4.01 28.41 0.57
C ALA A 412 4.27 28.53 -0.94
N VAL A 413 3.74 29.56 -1.60
CA VAL A 413 3.90 29.76 -3.05
C VAL A 413 5.31 30.25 -3.35
N ASP A 414 5.98 29.60 -4.31
CA ASP A 414 7.33 29.91 -4.79
C ASP A 414 8.40 29.95 -3.67
N ALA A 415 8.14 29.25 -2.56
CA ALA A 415 8.95 29.26 -1.35
C ALA A 415 9.88 28.04 -1.20
N GLY A 416 9.89 27.13 -2.18
CA GLY A 416 10.77 25.97 -2.21
C GLY A 416 12.25 26.34 -2.29
N ILE A 417 13.08 25.60 -1.56
CA ILE A 417 14.52 25.81 -1.46
C ILE A 417 15.29 24.71 -2.20
N GLY A 418 16.21 25.14 -3.07
CA GLY A 418 17.07 24.26 -3.86
C GLY A 418 16.32 23.53 -4.98
N THR A 419 16.72 22.30 -5.28
CA THR A 419 16.08 21.46 -6.32
C THR A 419 14.62 21.10 -6.00
N CYS A 420 13.80 20.95 -7.03
CA CYS A 420 12.40 20.59 -6.88
C CYS A 420 12.14 19.23 -7.55
N THR A 421 11.08 18.54 -7.14
CA THR A 421 10.56 17.43 -7.95
C THR A 421 10.07 17.96 -9.30
N ALA A 422 10.14 17.15 -10.37
CA ALA A 422 9.74 17.58 -11.71
C ALA A 422 8.21 17.79 -11.85
N ARG A 423 7.44 17.15 -10.96
CA ARG A 423 5.97 17.21 -10.92
C ARG A 423 5.47 17.19 -9.49
N ASP A 424 4.31 17.81 -9.26
CA ASP A 424 3.58 17.75 -7.99
C ASP A 424 2.77 16.45 -7.84
N GLN A 425 1.99 16.33 -6.75
CA GLN A 425 1.15 15.16 -6.47
C GLN A 425 0.17 14.82 -7.60
N ARG A 426 -0.33 15.83 -8.31
CA ARG A 426 -1.31 15.67 -9.40
C ARG A 426 -0.66 15.29 -10.72
N GLY A 427 0.68 15.33 -10.78
CA GLY A 427 1.43 15.20 -12.03
C GLY A 427 1.60 16.52 -12.80
N SER A 428 1.21 17.66 -12.21
CA SER A 428 1.46 18.97 -12.82
C SER A 428 2.96 19.30 -12.81
N LYS A 429 3.46 19.98 -13.86
CA LYS A 429 4.87 20.40 -13.94
C LYS A 429 5.23 21.32 -12.77
N ARG A 430 6.44 21.13 -12.25
CA ARG A 430 7.11 21.95 -11.23
C ARG A 430 8.56 22.23 -11.66
N PRO A 431 9.15 23.40 -11.37
CA PRO A 431 8.53 24.58 -10.79
C PRO A 431 7.64 25.36 -11.77
N ARG A 432 6.76 26.21 -11.24
CA ARG A 432 5.94 27.21 -11.95
C ARG A 432 5.95 28.52 -11.18
N ASP A 433 5.90 29.63 -11.91
CA ASP A 433 5.77 31.00 -11.37
C ASP A 433 4.36 31.19 -10.79
N GLY A 434 4.15 30.70 -9.57
CA GLY A 434 2.87 30.62 -8.89
C GLY A 434 2.42 31.94 -8.31
N ASP A 435 3.32 32.89 -8.04
CA ASP A 435 3.00 34.24 -7.58
C ASP A 435 2.90 35.27 -8.72
N GLY A 436 3.45 34.98 -9.90
CA GLY A 436 3.39 35.81 -11.10
C GLY A 436 4.48 36.86 -11.20
N ASP A 437 5.56 36.76 -10.41
CA ASP A 437 6.68 37.71 -10.41
C ASP A 437 7.65 37.53 -11.59
N GLY A 438 7.49 36.46 -12.36
CA GLY A 438 8.31 36.13 -13.54
C GLY A 438 9.43 35.12 -13.25
N VAL A 439 9.60 34.66 -12.02
CA VAL A 439 10.62 33.69 -11.59
C VAL A 439 9.95 32.42 -11.10
N ALA A 440 10.08 31.32 -11.86
CA ALA A 440 9.51 30.04 -11.44
C ALA A 440 10.34 29.40 -10.31
N ARG A 441 9.75 29.31 -9.11
CA ARG A 441 10.25 28.47 -8.01
C ARG A 441 9.18 27.43 -7.66
N CYS A 442 9.57 26.32 -7.03
CA CYS A 442 8.56 25.37 -6.61
C CYS A 442 7.88 25.82 -5.34
N ASP A 443 6.66 25.37 -5.17
CA ASP A 443 5.94 25.57 -3.93
C ASP A 443 6.39 24.58 -2.85
N LEU A 444 6.10 24.96 -1.60
CA LEU A 444 6.14 24.05 -0.47
C LEU A 444 4.91 23.12 -0.50
N GLY A 445 5.12 21.87 -0.10
CA GLY A 445 4.07 20.85 0.00
C GLY A 445 3.78 20.12 -1.31
N ALA A 446 2.69 19.35 -1.29
CA ALA A 446 2.36 18.38 -2.33
C ALA A 446 1.76 18.98 -3.60
N TYR A 447 1.38 20.25 -3.56
CA TYR A 447 0.71 20.96 -4.63
C TYR A 447 1.62 22.02 -5.24
N GLU A 448 1.57 22.18 -6.56
CA GLU A 448 2.18 23.30 -7.27
C GLU A 448 1.09 24.24 -7.80
N ARG A 449 1.13 25.53 -7.51
CA ARG A 449 0.18 26.52 -7.97
C ARG A 449 0.42 26.81 -9.45
N PRO A 450 -0.64 26.84 -10.28
CA PRO A 450 -0.51 27.33 -11.63
C PRO A 450 -0.26 28.84 -11.62
N LYS A 451 0.43 29.34 -12.64
CA LYS A 451 0.62 30.78 -12.85
C LYS A 451 -0.75 31.49 -12.81
N PRO A 452 -0.87 32.61 -12.09
CA PRO A 452 -2.10 33.39 -12.08
C PRO A 452 -2.49 33.76 -13.51
N TRP A 453 -3.76 33.57 -13.87
CA TRP A 453 -4.28 34.08 -15.12
C TRP A 453 -4.28 35.60 -15.06
N VAL A 454 -3.39 36.22 -15.83
CA VAL A 454 -3.50 37.64 -16.17
C VAL A 454 -4.40 37.70 -17.39
N ALA A 455 -5.61 38.25 -17.26
CA ALA A 455 -6.44 38.53 -18.42
C ALA A 455 -5.61 39.43 -19.37
N LYS A 456 -5.48 39.03 -20.64
CA LYS A 456 -4.90 39.93 -21.63
C LYS A 456 -5.77 41.20 -21.65
N PRO A 457 -5.17 42.40 -21.63
CA PRO A 457 -5.89 43.66 -21.59
C PRO A 457 -6.85 43.82 -22.77
#